data_AF-B2VBG9-F1
#
_entry.id   AF-B2VBG9-F1
#
_cell.length_a   1.000
_cell.length_b   1.000
_cell.length_c   1.000
_cell.angle_alpha   90.00
_cell.angle_beta   90.00
_cell.angle_gamma   90.00
#
_symmetry.space_group_name_H-M   'P 1'
#
loop_
_entity.id
_entity.type
_entity.pdbx_description
1 polymer ?
#
loop_
_entity_poly.entity_id
_entity_poly.type
_entity_poly.pdbx_seq_one_letter_code
_entity_poly.pdbx_strand_id
1 'polypeptide(L)'
;MRRIVLTWLAWAMLSACTASVGQNFDDAKLAQIKSDVTTKQDLIALFGQPSSETPFPQGQSIMMWTWSQAKTMSTTKGRTLTIRLHNGKVKSYAASQS
;
A
#
# COMPACT_ATOMS: atom_id res chain seq x y z
N MET A 1 -45.20 -13.39 13.12
CA MET A 1 -44.09 -14.10 12.43
C MET A 1 -43.60 -13.37 11.17
N ARG A 2 -44.48 -12.95 10.24
CA ARG A 2 -44.12 -12.20 9.01
C ARG A 2 -43.37 -10.87 9.21
N ARG A 3 -43.66 -10.13 10.29
CA ARG A 3 -43.03 -8.83 10.59
C ARG A 3 -41.59 -8.94 11.12
N ILE A 4 -41.24 -10.04 11.79
CA ILE A 4 -39.90 -10.28 12.36
C ILE A 4 -38.91 -10.61 11.23
N VAL A 5 -39.33 -11.39 10.24
CA VAL A 5 -38.49 -11.73 9.07
C VAL A 5 -38.10 -10.46 8.28
N LEU A 6 -39.00 -9.48 8.18
CA LEU A 6 -38.73 -8.22 7.51
C LEU A 6 -37.71 -7.33 8.25
N THR A 7 -37.63 -7.43 9.59
CA THR A 7 -36.70 -6.63 10.41
C THR A 7 -35.28 -7.19 10.38
N TRP A 8 -35.12 -8.51 10.25
CA TRP A 8 -33.82 -9.16 10.13
C TRP A 8 -33.16 -8.93 8.76
N LEU A 9 -33.96 -8.83 7.68
CA LEU A 9 -33.44 -8.55 6.34
C LEU A 9 -32.89 -7.12 6.20
N ALA A 10 -33.42 -6.16 6.97
CA ALA A 10 -32.92 -4.78 7.02
C ALA A 10 -31.57 -4.65 7.76
N TRP A 11 -31.26 -5.56 8.68
CA TRP A 11 -30.02 -5.52 9.46
C TRP A 11 -28.80 -6.08 8.70
N ALA A 12 -29.04 -6.97 7.73
CA ALA A 12 -27.97 -7.61 6.95
C ALA A 12 -27.28 -6.66 5.94
N MET A 13 -27.83 -5.47 5.70
CA MET A 13 -27.27 -4.50 4.73
C MET A 13 -26.22 -3.54 5.32
N LEU A 14 -25.89 -3.60 6.61
CA LEU A 14 -24.75 -2.86 7.19
C LEU A 14 -23.43 -3.65 7.06
N SER A 15 -23.13 -4.20 5.89
CA SER A 15 -21.77 -4.62 5.58
C SER A 15 -20.93 -3.35 5.43
N ALA A 16 -20.20 -2.99 6.48
CA ALA A 16 -19.31 -1.85 6.49
C ALA A 16 -18.24 -2.03 5.40
N CYS A 17 -18.42 -1.38 4.25
CA CYS A 17 -17.41 -1.32 3.21
C CYS A 17 -16.17 -0.61 3.78
N THR A 18 -15.14 -1.37 4.15
CA THR A 18 -13.86 -0.78 4.52
C THR A 18 -13.16 -0.39 3.23
N ALA A 19 -13.18 0.88 2.85
CA ALA A 19 -12.43 1.36 1.70
C ALA A 19 -10.93 1.32 2.02
N SER A 20 -10.18 0.50 1.30
CA SER A 20 -8.72 0.42 1.35
C SER A 20 -8.15 0.60 -0.05
N VAL A 21 -7.06 1.34 -0.17
CA VAL A 21 -6.31 1.56 -1.41
C VAL A 21 -4.89 1.03 -1.23
N GLY A 22 -4.37 0.35 -2.25
CA GLY A 22 -3.01 -0.19 -2.25
C GLY A 22 -2.80 -1.39 -1.33
N GLN A 23 -1.56 -1.86 -1.27
CA GLN A 23 -1.13 -2.94 -0.40
C GLN A 23 -0.44 -2.39 0.85
N ASN A 24 -0.89 -2.81 2.03
CA ASN A 24 -0.22 -2.42 3.26
C ASN A 24 1.17 -3.07 3.34
N PHE A 25 2.11 -2.35 3.93
CA PHE A 25 3.46 -2.80 4.22
C PHE A 25 3.86 -2.42 5.63
N ASP A 26 4.72 -3.23 6.24
CA ASP A 26 5.20 -3.04 7.60
C ASP A 26 6.73 -2.93 7.63
N ASP A 27 7.27 -2.66 8.82
CA ASP A 27 8.70 -2.49 9.02
C ASP A 27 9.50 -3.77 8.73
N ALA A 28 8.87 -4.94 8.82
CA ALA A 28 9.50 -6.22 8.50
C ALA A 28 9.75 -6.37 6.99
N LYS A 29 8.83 -5.90 6.14
CA LYS A 29 9.08 -5.82 4.69
C LYS A 29 10.13 -4.77 4.35
N LEU A 30 10.10 -3.61 5.03
CA LEU A 30 11.09 -2.55 4.81
C LEU A 30 12.51 -3.02 5.15
N ALA A 31 12.68 -3.80 6.23
CA ALA A 31 13.96 -4.36 6.64
C ALA A 31 14.60 -5.33 5.61
N GLN A 32 13.82 -5.83 4.65
CA GLN A 32 14.32 -6.68 3.57
C GLN A 32 14.96 -5.88 2.43
N ILE A 33 14.74 -4.56 2.39
CA ILE A 33 15.34 -3.67 1.38
C ILE A 33 16.82 -3.48 1.69
N LYS A 34 17.68 -3.90 0.76
CA LYS A 34 19.12 -3.75 0.81
C LYS A 34 19.60 -2.89 -0.36
N SER A 35 20.29 -1.80 -0.05
CA SER A 35 20.91 -0.95 -1.07
C SER A 35 21.87 -1.76 -1.94
N ASP A 36 21.87 -1.46 -3.25
CA ASP A 36 22.67 -2.09 -4.30
C ASP A 36 22.47 -3.61 -4.52
N VAL A 37 21.57 -4.22 -3.75
CA VAL A 37 21.21 -5.64 -3.84
C VAL A 37 19.78 -5.81 -4.30
N THR A 38 18.82 -5.20 -3.61
CA THR A 38 17.39 -5.33 -3.92
C THR A 38 17.09 -4.75 -5.29
N THR A 39 16.47 -5.54 -6.14
CA THR A 39 16.10 -5.17 -7.51
C THR A 39 14.67 -4.65 -7.58
N LYS A 40 14.32 -3.99 -8.69
CA LYS A 40 12.93 -3.62 -8.99
C LYS A 40 11.96 -4.80 -8.86
N GLN A 41 12.35 -5.98 -9.33
CA GLN A 41 11.49 -7.16 -9.30
C GLN A 41 11.30 -7.68 -7.88
N ASP A 42 12.32 -7.62 -7.03
CA ASP A 42 12.20 -7.94 -5.60
C ASP A 42 11.25 -6.97 -4.90
N LEU A 43 11.31 -5.67 -5.22
CA LEU A 43 10.38 -4.68 -4.67
C LEU A 43 8.93 -4.99 -5.06
N ILE A 44 8.69 -5.37 -6.32
CA ILE A 44 7.36 -5.76 -6.78
C ILE A 44 6.88 -7.03 -6.07
N ALA A 45 7.77 -7.99 -5.81
CA ALA A 45 7.43 -9.19 -5.06
C ALA A 45 7.09 -8.88 -3.58
N LEU A 46 7.77 -7.92 -2.96
CA LEU A 46 7.57 -7.53 -1.57
C LEU A 46 6.34 -6.64 -1.34
N PHE A 47 6.15 -5.65 -2.21
CA PHE A 47 5.21 -4.53 -2.03
C PHE A 47 4.08 -4.48 -3.06
N GLY A 48 4.10 -5.37 -4.07
CA GLY A 48 3.18 -5.31 -5.20
C GLY A 48 3.58 -4.25 -6.23
N GLN A 49 2.69 -3.97 -7.18
CA GLN A 49 2.93 -2.92 -8.17
C GLN A 49 2.96 -1.54 -7.49
N PRO A 50 3.88 -0.64 -7.90
CA PRO A 50 3.91 0.72 -7.36
C PRO A 50 2.64 1.48 -7.77
N SER A 51 2.25 2.43 -6.93
CA SER A 51 1.23 3.42 -7.25
C SER A 51 1.70 4.37 -8.36
N SER A 52 2.99 4.65 -8.43
CA SER A 52 3.60 5.38 -9.55
C SER A 52 5.06 5.00 -9.76
N GLU A 53 5.52 5.12 -10.99
CA GLU A 53 6.92 5.04 -11.37
C GLU A 53 7.27 6.24 -12.26
N THR A 54 8.33 6.95 -11.91
CA THR A 54 8.84 8.09 -12.68
C THR A 54 10.26 7.76 -13.14
N PRO A 55 10.49 7.55 -14.45
CA PRO A 55 11.84 7.38 -14.97
C PRO A 55 12.59 8.71 -14.94
N PHE A 56 13.89 8.64 -14.68
CA PHE A 56 14.83 9.76 -14.73
C PHE A 56 16.02 9.40 -15.65
N PRO A 57 16.79 10.40 -16.13
CA PRO A 57 17.97 10.15 -16.94
C PRO A 57 19.00 9.24 -16.25
N GLN A 58 19.93 8.69 -17.04
CA GLN A 58 21.06 7.89 -16.53
C GLN A 58 20.62 6.63 -15.76
N GLY A 59 19.53 5.99 -16.20
CA GLY A 59 19.06 4.72 -15.60
C GLY A 59 18.48 4.88 -14.20
N GLN A 60 18.15 6.10 -13.77
CA GLN A 60 17.49 6.35 -12.50
C GLN A 60 15.98 6.19 -12.63
N SER A 61 15.32 5.76 -11.56
CA SER A 61 13.87 5.86 -11.47
C SER A 61 13.43 6.02 -10.03
N ILE A 62 12.26 6.62 -9.84
CA ILE A 62 11.61 6.75 -8.54
C ILE A 62 10.31 5.95 -8.59
N MET A 63 10.15 5.02 -7.66
CA MET A 63 8.93 4.24 -7.49
C MET A 63 8.26 4.63 -6.17
N MET A 64 6.94 4.72 -6.18
CA MET A 64 6.15 5.08 -5.01
C MET A 64 5.03 4.07 -4.78
N TRP A 65 4.83 3.67 -3.52
CA TRP A 65 3.68 2.90 -3.07
C TRP A 65 2.91 3.72 -2.05
N THR A 66 1.59 3.79 -2.23
CA THR A 66 0.68 4.43 -1.28
C THR A 66 -0.34 3.40 -0.83
N TRP A 67 -0.46 3.26 0.49
CA TRP A 67 -1.54 2.51 1.12
C TRP A 67 -2.38 3.46 1.96
N SER A 68 -3.69 3.34 1.89
CA SER A 68 -4.60 4.03 2.80
C SER A 68 -5.78 3.15 3.15
N GLN A 69 -6.26 3.28 4.39
CA GLN A 69 -7.46 2.59 4.85
C GLN A 69 -8.32 3.56 5.64
N ALA A 70 -9.56 3.75 5.15
CA ALA A 70 -10.57 4.47 5.89
C ALA A 70 -11.05 3.61 7.06
N LYS A 71 -11.08 4.18 8.26
CA LYS A 71 -11.70 3.56 9.43
C LYS A 71 -13.05 4.23 9.68
N THR A 72 -14.10 3.42 9.78
CA THR A 72 -15.41 3.91 10.22
C THR A 72 -15.27 4.56 11.60
N MET A 73 -15.76 5.80 11.74
CA MET A 73 -15.70 6.60 12.97
C MET A 73 -14.29 7.05 13.43
N SER A 74 -13.24 6.96 12.61
CA SER A 74 -11.86 7.32 13.00
C SER A 74 -11.06 7.96 11.86
N THR A 75 -9.80 8.32 12.13
CA THR A 75 -8.89 8.90 11.14
C THR A 75 -8.43 7.86 10.12
N THR A 76 -8.23 8.31 8.88
CA THR A 76 -7.63 7.49 7.81
C THR A 76 -6.20 7.15 8.18
N LYS A 77 -5.85 5.86 8.13
CA LYS A 77 -4.45 5.45 8.23
C LYS A 77 -3.83 5.47 6.84
N GLY A 78 -2.62 5.99 6.74
CA GLY A 78 -1.89 6.12 5.49
C GLY A 78 -0.45 5.69 5.64
N ARG A 79 0.11 5.10 4.58
CA ARG A 79 1.53 4.80 4.45
C ARG A 79 2.01 5.12 3.05
N THR A 80 3.19 5.73 2.96
CA THR A 80 3.86 6.01 1.70
C THR A 80 5.29 5.49 1.74
N LEU A 81 5.68 4.79 0.70
CA LEU A 81 7.05 4.30 0.49
C LEU A 81 7.55 4.88 -0.83
N THR A 82 8.68 5.58 -0.78
CA THR A 82 9.38 6.11 -1.95
C THR A 82 10.73 5.42 -2.06
N ILE A 83 11.03 4.86 -3.24
CA ILE A 83 12.29 4.17 -3.50
C ILE A 83 12.96 4.80 -4.72
N ARG A 84 14.25 5.10 -4.58
CA ARG A 84 15.10 5.51 -5.70
C ARG A 84 15.89 4.31 -6.19
N LEU A 85 15.78 4.06 -7.49
CA LEU A 85 16.53 3.04 -8.20
C LEU A 85 17.61 3.70 -9.07
N HIS A 86 18.69 2.97 -9.29
CA HIS A 86 19.66 3.24 -10.33
C HIS A 86 20.03 1.91 -11.00
N ASN A 87 19.88 1.84 -12.32
CA ASN A 87 20.05 0.62 -13.12
C ASN A 87 19.26 -0.57 -12.55
N GLY A 88 18.01 -0.31 -12.13
CA GLY A 88 17.09 -1.33 -11.61
C GLY A 88 17.37 -1.81 -10.18
N LYS A 89 18.32 -1.21 -9.46
CA LYS A 89 18.67 -1.57 -8.07
C LYS A 89 18.45 -0.42 -7.10
N VAL A 90 18.09 -0.74 -5.86
CA VAL A 90 17.82 0.24 -4.80
C VAL A 90 19.06 1.04 -4.45
N LYS A 91 18.93 2.37 -4.40
CA LYS A 91 19.94 3.27 -3.85
C LYS A 91 19.54 3.84 -2.49
N SER A 92 18.27 4.20 -2.36
CA SER A 92 17.74 4.75 -1.11
C SER A 92 16.23 4.56 -1.06
N TYR A 93 15.67 4.53 0.13
CA TYR A 93 14.22 4.56 0.34
C TYR A 93 13.85 5.51 1.49
N ALA A 94 12.60 5.94 1.49
CA ALA A 94 11.98 6.67 2.59
C ALA A 94 10.56 6.14 2.79
N ALA A 95 10.16 5.93 4.04
CA ALA A 95 8.82 5.53 4.40
C ALA A 95 8.21 6.55 5.38
N SER A 96 6.93 6.86 5.21
CA SER A 96 6.16 7.71 6.11
C SER A 96 4.81 7.09 6.41
N GLN A 97 4.24 7.45 7.56
CA GLN A 97 2.91 7.03 7.98
C GLN A 97 2.15 8.19 8.64
N SER A 98 0.83 8.18 8.51
CA SER A 98 -0.10 9.15 9.09
C SER A 98 -1.13 8.49 9.99
#